data_AF-A0A401TDT2-F1
#
_entry.id   AF-A0A401TDT2-F1
#
_cell.length_a   1.000
_cell.length_b   1.000
_cell.length_c   1.000
_cell.angle_alpha   90.00
_cell.angle_beta   90.00
_cell.angle_gamma   90.00
#
_symmetry.space_group_name_H-M   'P 1'
#
loop_
_entity.id
_entity.type
_entity.pdbx_description
1 polymer ?
#
loop_
_entity_poly.entity_id
_entity_poly.type
_entity_poly.pdbx_seq_one_letter_code
_entity_poly.pdbx_strand_id
1 'polypeptide(L)'
;MSKSGVSEEQSRSRESEVLSGSGESEELSGSVETAELNGSRDREELSGIVESEERSGSSVTEELGGSGKSEELSVSGESEEISGSRDREELRGIGESEELSGSRENEELRGIGKSEELSGSWESEELRGIVESWELSGSGES
;
A
#
# COMPACT_ATOMS: atom_id res chain seq x y z
N MET A 1 7.62 -3.93 22.09
CA MET A 1 6.48 -4.41 22.90
C MET A 1 5.58 -5.15 21.93
N SER A 2 5.48 -6.48 22.02
CA SER A 2 4.60 -7.25 21.13
C SER A 2 3.17 -7.08 21.60
N LYS A 3 2.38 -6.27 20.89
CA LYS A 3 0.95 -6.16 21.13
C LYS A 3 0.27 -7.37 20.49
N SER A 4 -0.49 -8.08 21.29
CA SER A 4 -1.30 -9.24 20.89
C SER A 4 -2.67 -8.74 20.44
N GLY A 5 -3.03 -9.04 19.19
CA GLY A 5 -4.37 -9.07 18.58
C GLY A 5 -5.49 -8.32 19.30
N VAL A 6 -5.55 -7.00 19.13
CA VAL A 6 -6.74 -6.18 19.34
C VAL A 6 -6.80 -5.23 18.15
N SER A 7 -7.94 -5.17 17.47
CA SER A 7 -8.23 -4.18 16.43
C SER A 7 -8.06 -2.77 17.01
N GLU A 8 -6.94 -2.11 16.71
CA GLU A 8 -6.62 -0.77 17.23
C GLU A 8 -7.15 0.32 16.28
N GLU A 9 -8.42 0.69 16.38
CA GLU A 9 -8.97 1.87 15.68
C GLU A 9 -8.32 3.16 16.25
N GLN A 10 -7.51 3.85 15.45
CA GLN A 10 -6.72 4.99 15.89
C GLN A 10 -6.96 6.29 15.10
N SER A 11 -8.14 6.90 15.21
CA SER A 11 -8.43 8.21 14.59
C SER A 11 -7.85 9.43 15.33
N ARG A 12 -6.61 9.88 15.01
CA ARG A 12 -6.01 11.16 15.50
C ARG A 12 -4.99 11.73 14.52
N SER A 13 -4.67 13.03 14.65
CA SER A 13 -3.48 13.62 14.04
C SER A 13 -2.24 13.25 14.86
N ARG A 14 -1.22 12.65 14.25
CA ARG A 14 0.02 12.21 14.91
C ARG A 14 1.24 12.55 14.05
N GLU A 15 2.39 12.69 14.70
CA GLU A 15 3.68 12.90 14.02
C GLU A 15 4.18 11.57 13.42
N SER A 16 4.17 10.49 14.20
CA SER A 16 4.59 9.16 13.75
C SER A 16 3.76 8.04 14.36
N GLU A 17 3.53 6.97 13.59
CA GLU A 17 3.01 5.68 14.06
C GLU A 17 3.92 4.54 13.63
N VAL A 18 4.25 3.63 14.56
CA VAL A 18 5.06 2.44 14.29
C VAL A 18 4.35 1.23 14.88
N LEU A 19 3.97 0.28 14.05
CA LEU A 19 3.33 -0.97 14.48
C LEU A 19 4.16 -2.16 14.03
N SER A 20 4.34 -3.12 14.94
CA SER A 20 5.09 -4.34 14.65
C SER A 20 4.50 -5.53 15.38
N GLY A 21 4.25 -6.62 14.66
CA GLY A 21 3.77 -7.86 15.27
C GLY A 21 3.00 -8.77 14.33
N SER A 22 2.26 -9.70 14.92
CA SER A 22 1.32 -10.53 14.19
C SER A 22 -0.06 -10.42 14.80
N GLY A 23 -1.09 -10.40 13.97
CA GLY A 23 -2.46 -10.18 14.39
C GLY A 23 -3.47 -10.55 13.31
N GLU A 24 -4.74 -10.46 13.65
CA GLU A 24 -5.83 -10.70 12.70
C GLU A 24 -6.05 -9.48 11.80
N SER A 25 -6.11 -8.28 12.38
CA SER A 25 -6.37 -7.07 11.60
C SER A 25 -5.76 -5.83 12.24
N GLU A 26 -5.40 -4.85 11.40
CA GLU A 26 -4.95 -3.52 11.82
C GLU A 26 -5.67 -2.46 10.97
N GLU A 27 -6.16 -1.39 11.60
CA GLU A 27 -6.82 -0.29 10.88
C GLU A 27 -6.31 1.06 11.38
N LEU A 28 -5.68 1.85 10.52
CA LEU A 28 -5.28 3.23 10.84
C LEU A 28 -6.08 4.23 10.02
N SER A 29 -6.54 5.28 10.69
CA SER A 29 -7.21 6.39 10.03
C SER A 29 -6.81 7.74 10.58
N GLY A 30 -6.80 8.77 9.72
CA GLY A 30 -6.59 10.15 10.14
C GLY A 30 -5.46 10.85 9.39
N SER A 31 -4.64 11.61 10.13
CA SER A 31 -3.50 12.33 9.53
C SER A 31 -2.24 11.98 10.29
N VAL A 32 -1.28 11.38 9.60
CA VAL A 32 0.01 10.98 10.18
C VAL A 32 1.12 11.49 9.27
N GLU A 33 2.19 12.05 9.83
CA GLU A 33 3.33 12.45 8.99
C GLU A 33 4.12 11.22 8.53
N THR A 34 4.31 10.25 9.43
CA THR A 34 5.07 9.02 9.13
C THR A 34 4.41 7.77 9.71
N ALA A 35 4.18 6.76 8.88
CA ALA A 35 3.65 5.47 9.30
C ALA A 35 4.61 4.34 8.89
N GLU A 36 4.97 3.49 9.86
CA GLU A 36 5.80 2.30 9.63
C GLU A 36 5.09 1.05 10.13
N LEU A 37 4.80 0.13 9.22
CA LEU A 37 4.08 -1.11 9.53
C LEU A 37 4.92 -2.32 9.18
N ASN A 38 5.23 -3.11 10.20
CA ASN A 38 5.98 -4.35 10.04
C ASN A 38 5.22 -5.56 10.59
N GLY A 39 5.30 -6.70 9.89
CA GLY A 39 4.89 -7.98 10.47
C GLY A 39 3.95 -8.79 9.59
N SER A 40 3.07 -9.58 10.22
CA SER A 40 2.20 -10.51 9.49
C SER A 40 0.77 -10.47 10.01
N ARG A 41 -0.19 -10.08 9.16
CA ARG A 41 -1.60 -9.96 9.56
C ARG A 41 -2.53 -10.58 8.53
N ASP A 42 -3.75 -10.95 8.90
CA ASP A 42 -4.69 -11.42 7.89
C ASP A 42 -5.16 -10.23 7.03
N ARG A 43 -5.45 -9.08 7.67
CA ARG A 43 -5.97 -7.89 6.99
C ARG A 43 -5.36 -6.60 7.52
N GLU A 44 -5.03 -5.66 6.63
CA GLU A 44 -4.60 -4.32 7.03
C GLU A 44 -5.30 -3.25 6.19
N GLU A 45 -5.82 -2.21 6.83
CA GLU A 45 -6.48 -1.08 6.18
C GLU A 45 -5.91 0.24 6.68
N LEU A 46 -5.45 1.10 5.78
CA LEU A 46 -4.95 2.44 6.11
C LEU A 46 -5.71 3.48 5.30
N SER A 47 -6.27 4.48 5.96
CA SER A 47 -7.04 5.53 5.30
C SER A 47 -6.73 6.94 5.81
N GLY A 48 -6.48 7.89 4.91
CA GLY A 48 -6.40 9.30 5.28
C GLY A 48 -5.23 10.05 4.66
N ILE A 49 -4.58 10.91 5.43
CA ILE A 49 -3.44 11.70 4.97
C ILE A 49 -2.17 11.17 5.61
N VAL A 50 -1.30 10.56 4.82
CA VAL A 50 -0.02 9.98 5.27
C VAL A 50 1.09 10.65 4.48
N GLU A 51 1.95 11.48 5.09
CA GLU A 51 3.02 12.10 4.29
C GLU A 51 4.02 11.06 3.79
N SER A 52 4.37 10.07 4.61
CA SER A 52 5.26 8.97 4.22
C SER A 52 4.85 7.66 4.89
N GLU A 53 4.68 6.63 4.08
CA GLU A 53 4.31 5.27 4.49
C GLU A 53 5.45 4.31 4.12
N GLU A 54 5.92 3.52 5.09
CA GLU A 54 6.80 2.37 4.84
C GLU A 54 6.15 1.10 5.39
N ARG A 55 6.04 0.09 4.54
CA ARG A 55 5.43 -1.18 4.90
C ARG A 55 6.31 -2.35 4.52
N SER A 56 6.46 -3.29 5.46
CA SER A 56 7.21 -4.52 5.22
C SER A 56 6.57 -5.71 5.94
N GLY A 57 6.08 -6.70 5.20
CA GLY A 57 5.37 -7.79 5.85
C GLY A 57 4.71 -8.80 4.93
N SER A 58 3.74 -9.50 5.49
CA SER A 58 2.86 -10.40 4.75
C SER A 58 1.44 -10.23 5.25
N SER A 59 0.50 -10.03 4.33
CA SER A 59 -0.91 -10.06 4.68
C SER A 59 -1.74 -10.80 3.66
N VAL A 60 -2.90 -11.32 4.04
CA VAL A 60 -3.80 -11.92 3.05
C VAL A 60 -4.42 -10.80 2.20
N THR A 61 -4.89 -9.73 2.84
CA THR A 61 -5.47 -8.57 2.17
C THR A 61 -4.92 -7.27 2.73
N GLU A 62 -4.55 -6.35 1.85
CA GLU A 62 -4.07 -5.01 2.20
C GLU A 62 -4.85 -3.96 1.40
N GLU A 63 -5.40 -2.95 2.09
CA GLU A 63 -6.13 -1.85 1.46
C GLU A 63 -5.60 -0.51 1.95
N LEU A 64 -5.02 0.26 1.04
CA LEU A 64 -4.43 1.57 1.33
C LEU A 64 -5.18 2.66 0.58
N GLY A 65 -5.72 3.61 1.32
CA GLY A 65 -6.56 4.67 0.80
C GLY A 65 -6.08 6.06 1.24
N GLY A 66 -6.08 7.03 0.33
CA GLY A 66 -6.04 8.44 0.72
C GLY A 66 -5.04 9.30 -0.02
N SER A 67 -4.28 10.13 0.69
CA SER A 67 -3.34 11.06 0.06
C SER A 67 -2.04 11.18 0.82
N GLY A 68 -0.94 11.28 0.07
CA GLY A 68 0.39 11.31 0.66
C GLY A 68 1.46 11.82 -0.29
N LYS A 69 2.70 11.85 0.19
CA LYS A 69 3.85 12.17 -0.67
C LYS A 69 4.53 10.91 -1.16
N SER A 70 4.67 9.91 -0.29
CA SER A 70 5.45 8.71 -0.59
C SER A 70 4.83 7.49 0.06
N GLU A 71 4.81 6.40 -0.68
CA GLU A 71 4.46 5.06 -0.20
C GLU A 71 5.48 4.05 -0.71
N GLU A 72 6.05 3.26 0.21
CA GLU A 72 6.94 2.14 -0.12
C GLU A 72 6.39 0.88 0.53
N LEU A 73 5.90 -0.06 -0.29
CA LEU A 73 5.42 -1.36 0.20
C LEU A 73 6.34 -2.49 -0.26
N SER A 74 6.79 -3.29 0.69
CA SER A 74 7.48 -4.56 0.46
C SER A 74 6.71 -5.69 1.12
N VAL A 75 5.74 -6.24 0.41
CA VAL A 75 4.71 -7.11 0.97
C VAL A 75 4.57 -8.43 0.23
N SER A 76 3.88 -9.37 0.86
CA SER A 76 3.61 -10.68 0.27
C SER A 76 2.23 -11.16 0.71
N GLY A 77 1.33 -11.38 -0.24
CA GLY A 77 -0.07 -11.56 0.08
C GLY A 77 -0.91 -12.19 -1.02
N GLU A 78 -2.22 -12.28 -0.78
CA GLU A 78 -3.15 -12.67 -1.84
C GLU A 78 -3.64 -11.45 -2.61
N SER A 79 -3.93 -10.34 -1.92
CA SER A 79 -4.49 -9.15 -2.56
C SER A 79 -4.01 -7.84 -1.93
N GLU A 80 -3.61 -6.91 -2.78
CA GLU A 80 -3.19 -5.55 -2.44
C GLU A 80 -4.01 -4.56 -3.27
N GLU A 81 -4.74 -3.65 -2.60
CA GLU A 81 -5.48 -2.56 -3.24
C GLU A 81 -4.93 -1.22 -2.71
N ILE A 82 -4.50 -0.35 -3.62
CA ILE A 82 -4.08 1.01 -3.25
C ILE A 82 -4.79 2.04 -4.09
N SER A 83 -5.55 2.88 -3.41
CA SER A 83 -6.26 4.00 -3.97
C SER A 83 -5.77 5.32 -3.39
N GLY A 84 -5.68 6.36 -4.22
CA GLY A 84 -5.38 7.68 -3.68
C GLY A 84 -4.69 8.68 -4.58
N SER A 85 -4.10 9.69 -3.95
CA SER A 85 -3.26 10.69 -4.60
C SER A 85 -1.92 10.77 -3.90
N ARG A 86 -0.85 10.34 -4.58
CA ARG A 86 0.52 10.28 -4.03
C ARG A 86 1.52 10.89 -4.98
N ASP A 87 2.55 11.57 -4.49
CA ASP A 87 3.61 12.02 -5.41
C ASP A 87 4.41 10.80 -5.92
N ARG A 88 4.73 9.85 -5.03
CA ARG A 88 5.45 8.61 -5.37
C ARG A 88 4.83 7.39 -4.72
N GLU A 89 4.82 6.29 -5.45
CA GLU A 89 4.49 4.96 -4.96
C GLU A 89 5.49 3.95 -5.52
N GLU A 90 6.06 3.14 -4.63
CA GLU A 90 6.91 2.00 -4.95
C GLU A 90 6.30 0.74 -4.32
N LEU A 91 5.82 -0.17 -5.15
CA LEU A 91 5.33 -1.47 -4.69
C LEU A 91 6.27 -2.59 -5.10
N ARG A 92 6.56 -3.44 -4.12
CA ARG A 92 7.35 -4.65 -4.30
C ARG A 92 6.65 -5.84 -3.65
N GLY A 93 5.84 -6.52 -4.45
CA GLY A 93 4.99 -7.62 -4.01
C GLY A 93 5.43 -9.01 -4.46
N ILE A 94 4.98 -10.02 -3.73
CA ILE A 94 4.71 -11.34 -4.30
C ILE A 94 3.28 -11.69 -3.89
N GLY A 95 2.37 -11.76 -4.87
CA GLY A 95 0.98 -12.04 -4.55
C GLY A 95 0.14 -12.55 -5.70
N GLU A 96 -1.17 -12.68 -5.47
CA GLU A 96 -2.08 -13.13 -6.52
C GLU A 96 -2.64 -11.96 -7.32
N SER A 97 -2.93 -10.83 -6.67
CA SER A 97 -3.55 -9.68 -7.32
C SER A 97 -3.12 -8.36 -6.68
N GLU A 98 -2.72 -7.41 -7.52
CA GLU A 98 -2.38 -6.03 -7.12
C GLU A 98 -3.27 -5.07 -7.93
N GLU A 99 -4.00 -4.19 -7.26
CA GLU A 99 -4.83 -3.14 -7.88
C GLU A 99 -4.36 -1.76 -7.41
N LEU A 100 -4.01 -0.91 -8.35
CA LEU A 100 -3.65 0.47 -8.10
C LEU A 100 -4.59 1.41 -8.81
N SER A 101 -5.20 2.32 -8.06
CA SER A 101 -6.06 3.35 -8.61
C SER A 101 -5.68 4.74 -8.11
N GLY A 102 -5.80 5.76 -8.95
CA GLY A 102 -5.70 7.16 -8.50
C GLY A 102 -4.74 8.05 -9.29
N SER A 103 -4.11 9.03 -8.63
CA SER A 103 -3.27 10.04 -9.28
C SER A 103 -1.87 10.05 -8.68
N ARG A 104 -0.86 9.81 -9.49
CA ARG A 104 0.53 9.68 -9.05
C ARG A 104 1.48 10.48 -9.92
N GLU A 105 2.56 11.07 -9.39
CA GLU A 105 3.60 11.59 -10.29
C GLU A 105 4.49 10.43 -10.76
N ASN A 106 4.85 9.52 -9.86
CA ASN A 106 5.72 8.40 -10.16
C ASN A 106 5.20 7.10 -9.55
N GLU A 107 5.13 6.07 -10.38
CA GLU A 107 4.75 4.71 -10.00
C GLU A 107 5.88 3.74 -10.36
N GLU A 108 6.37 2.96 -9.39
CA GLU A 108 7.26 1.82 -9.64
C GLU A 108 6.65 0.54 -9.08
N LEU A 109 6.43 -0.43 -9.96
CA LEU A 109 5.79 -1.70 -9.62
C LEU A 109 6.70 -2.85 -9.92
N ARG A 110 6.94 -3.65 -8.89
CA ARG A 110 7.82 -4.79 -8.96
C ARG A 110 7.25 -6.05 -8.30
N GLY A 111 6.41 -6.76 -9.04
CA GLY A 111 5.71 -7.95 -8.57
C GLY A 111 6.18 -9.29 -9.15
N ILE A 112 5.84 -10.37 -8.44
CA ILE A 112 5.61 -11.69 -9.06
C ILE A 112 4.21 -12.10 -8.66
N GLY A 113 3.31 -12.23 -9.64
CA GLY A 113 1.93 -12.56 -9.36
C GLY A 113 1.12 -13.01 -10.56
N LYS A 114 -0.20 -13.04 -10.39
CA LYS A 114 -1.12 -13.48 -11.44
C LYS A 114 -1.71 -12.30 -12.19
N SER A 115 -2.09 -11.24 -11.48
CA SER A 115 -2.79 -10.09 -12.07
C SER A 115 -2.35 -8.79 -11.43
N GLU A 116 -2.06 -7.80 -12.27
CA GLU A 116 -1.85 -6.42 -11.86
C GLU A 116 -2.80 -5.51 -12.67
N GLU A 117 -3.59 -4.69 -11.98
CA GLU A 117 -4.46 -3.67 -12.57
C GLU A 117 -4.03 -2.28 -12.12
N LEU A 118 -3.79 -1.41 -13.10
CA LEU A 118 -3.37 -0.03 -12.88
C LEU A 118 -4.36 0.93 -13.54
N SER A 119 -4.97 1.80 -12.75
CA SER A 119 -5.94 2.78 -13.23
C SER A 119 -5.69 4.20 -12.71
N GLY A 120 -5.89 5.21 -13.58
CA GLY A 120 -5.82 6.61 -13.18
C GLY A 120 -4.88 7.51 -14.01
N SER A 121 -4.09 8.35 -13.34
CA SER A 121 -3.23 9.35 -13.99
C SER A 121 -1.82 9.29 -13.43
N TRP A 122 -0.82 9.25 -14.31
CA TRP A 122 0.58 9.21 -13.91
C TRP A 122 1.47 10.03 -14.84
N GLU A 123 2.51 10.66 -14.30
CA GLU A 123 3.52 11.33 -15.12
C GLU A 123 4.62 10.35 -15.55
N SER A 124 4.84 9.27 -14.79
CA SER A 124 5.84 8.25 -15.10
C SER A 124 5.49 6.92 -14.41
N GLU A 125 5.66 5.82 -15.13
CA GLU A 125 5.45 4.45 -14.64
C GLU A 125 6.66 3.56 -14.98
N GLU A 126 7.04 2.68 -14.07
CA GLU A 126 7.97 1.57 -14.34
C GLU A 126 7.39 0.25 -13.84
N LEU A 127 7.17 -0.70 -14.76
CA LEU A 127 6.61 -2.02 -14.44
C LEU A 127 7.67 -3.10 -14.66
N ARG A 128 7.96 -3.90 -13.62
CA ARG A 128 8.93 -5.00 -13.68
C ARG A 128 8.44 -6.23 -12.93
N GLY A 129 8.11 -7.31 -13.63
CA GLY A 129 7.68 -8.50 -12.91
C GLY A 129 7.54 -9.75 -13.76
N ILE A 130 7.17 -10.84 -13.09
CA ILE A 130 6.64 -12.05 -13.73
C ILE A 130 5.17 -12.11 -13.37
N VAL A 131 4.34 -11.61 -14.28
CA VAL A 131 2.89 -11.44 -14.07
C VAL A 131 2.16 -12.09 -15.22
N GLU A 132 1.10 -12.84 -14.92
CA GLU A 132 0.32 -13.51 -15.96
C GLU A 132 -0.57 -12.54 -16.75
N SER A 133 -1.08 -11.47 -16.10
CA SER A 133 -1.98 -10.47 -16.68
C SER A 133 -1.69 -9.05 -16.19
N TRP A 134 -1.66 -8.09 -17.11
CA TRP A 134 -1.60 -6.66 -16.82
C TRP A 134 -2.80 -5.96 -17.46
N GLU A 135 -3.50 -5.15 -16.68
CA GLU A 135 -4.55 -4.24 -17.14
C GLU A 135 -4.09 -2.81 -16.83
N LEU A 136 -3.96 -1.95 -17.84
CA LEU A 136 -3.54 -0.55 -17.68
C LEU A 136 -4.61 0.36 -18.29
N SER A 137 -5.21 1.22 -17.47
CA SER A 137 -6.25 2.17 -17.89
C SER A 137 -6.01 3.55 -17.29
N GLY A 138 -5.36 4.43 -18.04
CA GLY A 138 -5.11 5.78 -17.54
C GLY A 138 -4.43 6.71 -18.53
N SER A 139 -4.15 7.91 -18.07
CA SER A 139 -3.43 8.93 -18.84
C SER A 139 -2.01 9.00 -18.30
N GLY A 140 -1.08 8.36 -19.00
CA GLY A 140 0.36 8.40 -18.73
C GLY A 140 1.09 9.30 -19.72
N GLU A 141 1.98 10.19 -19.26
CA GLU A 141 2.95 10.84 -20.16
C GLU A 141 4.21 9.95 -20.24
N SER A 142 4.34 9.13 -21.29
CA SER A 142 5.51 8.25 -21.51
C SER A 142 6.74 8.96 -22.06
#